data_AF-A0AAV8ZHA6-F1
#
_entry.id   AF-A0AAV8ZHA6-F1
#
_cell.length_a   1.000
_cell.length_b   1.000
_cell.length_c   1.000
_cell.angle_alpha   90.00
_cell.angle_beta   90.00
_cell.angle_gamma   90.00
#
_symmetry.space_group_name_H-M   'P 1'
#
loop_
_entity.id
_entity.type
_entity.pdbx_description
1 polymer ?
#
loop_
_entity_poly.entity_id
_entity_poly.type
_entity_poly.pdbx_seq_one_letter_code
_entity_poly.pdbx_strand_id
1 'polypeptide(L)'
;MRFYDCDPYNALITNENQKKLILGGEACMWSEVVNEYNVISRVWPRASAAAEKLWSDHSVTDKTEAARRLEEHTCRMNRRGIGAQPPNRAGYCQ
;
A
#
# COMPACT_ATOMS: atom_id res chain seq x y z
N MET A 1 1.35 -7.77 1.83
CA MET A 1 0.71 -7.40 3.11
C MET A 1 1.60 -6.75 4.16
N ARG A 2 2.92 -6.99 4.23
CA ARG A 2 3.75 -6.42 5.32
C ARG A 2 3.60 -4.90 5.53
N PHE A 3 3.51 -4.12 4.45
CA PHE A 3 3.28 -2.66 4.54
C PHE A 3 1.90 -2.27 5.09
N TYR A 4 0.89 -3.12 4.90
CA TYR A 4 -0.47 -2.90 5.39
C TYR A 4 -0.60 -3.18 6.90
N ASP A 5 0.31 -3.96 7.46
CA ASP A 5 0.33 -4.31 8.88
C ASP A 5 0.92 -3.20 9.75
N CYS A 6 1.55 -2.20 9.14
CA CYS A 6 2.08 -1.04 9.84
C CYS A 6 0.94 -0.12 10.26
N ASP A 7 0.74 0.02 11.56
CA ASP A 7 -0.13 1.03 12.15
C ASP A 7 0.70 2.25 12.58
N PRO A 8 0.51 3.43 11.95
CA PRO A 8 1.22 4.64 12.35
C PRO A 8 0.85 5.11 13.76
N TYR A 9 -0.30 4.72 14.31
CA TYR A 9 -0.80 5.13 15.62
C TYR A 9 -0.62 4.06 16.70
N ASN A 10 0.37 3.18 16.48
CA ASN A 10 0.73 2.04 17.33
C ASN A 10 0.55 2.32 18.84
N ALA A 11 0.14 1.27 19.57
CA ALA A 11 -0.16 1.23 21.00
C ALA A 11 0.94 1.79 21.93
N LEU A 12 2.15 2.05 21.43
CA LEU A 12 3.24 2.71 22.15
C LEU A 12 2.96 4.20 22.41
N ILE A 13 2.09 4.83 21.61
CA ILE A 13 1.69 6.23 21.80
C ILE A 13 0.37 6.26 22.56
N THR A 14 0.45 6.40 23.88
CA THR A 14 -0.73 6.45 24.77
C THR A 14 -1.31 7.86 24.91
N ASN A 15 -0.53 8.91 24.59
CA ASN A 15 -0.95 10.29 24.71
C ASN A 15 -1.58 10.81 23.41
N GLU A 16 -2.86 11.18 23.46
CA GLU A 16 -3.60 11.74 22.32
C GLU A 16 -2.97 13.01 21.74
N ASN A 17 -2.29 13.83 22.56
CA ASN A 17 -1.59 15.00 22.06
C ASN A 17 -0.36 14.65 21.23
N GLN A 18 0.29 13.51 21.52
CA GLN A 18 1.42 13.03 20.71
C GLN A 18 0.94 12.42 19.39
N LYS A 19 -0.21 11.73 19.38
CA LYS A 19 -0.81 11.20 18.14
C LYS A 19 -1.11 12.29 17.14
N LYS A 20 -1.58 13.46 17.60
CA LYS A 20 -1.86 14.64 16.75
C LYS A 20 -0.63 15.22 16.05
N LEU A 21 0.59 14.87 16.49
CA LEU A 21 1.82 15.30 15.83
C LEU A 21 2.15 14.45 14.60
N ILE A 22 1.49 13.30 14.44
CA ILE A 22 1.65 12.45 13.26
C ILE A 22 0.79 13.04 12.13
N LEU A 23 1.45 13.58 11.11
CA LEU A 23 0.78 14.17 9.95
C LEU A 23 0.51 13.15 8.85
N GLY A 24 1.24 12.03 8.84
CA GLY A 24 1.16 11.01 7.81
C GLY A 24 2.45 10.21 7.70
N GLY A 25 2.74 9.72 6.48
CA GLY A 25 3.93 8.96 6.18
C GLY A 25 4.18 8.86 4.67
N GLU A 26 5.29 8.25 4.30
CA GLU A 26 5.74 8.14 2.92
C GLU A 26 6.16 6.71 2.58
N ALA A 27 5.95 6.31 1.32
CA ALA A 27 6.48 5.08 0.77
C ALA A 27 7.63 5.41 -0.18
N CYS A 28 8.86 5.16 0.26
CA CYS A 28 10.06 5.57 -0.48
C CYS A 28 10.55 4.47 -1.42
N MET A 29 10.83 4.83 -2.69
CA MET A 29 11.48 3.96 -3.66
C MET A 29 12.85 4.54 -4.01
N TRP A 30 13.88 4.08 -3.32
CA TRP A 30 15.26 4.48 -3.56
C TRP A 30 15.82 3.90 -4.88
N SER A 31 16.68 4.66 -5.56
CA SER A 31 17.03 4.42 -6.96
C SER A 31 18.30 3.58 -7.19
N GLU A 32 18.91 3.00 -6.16
CA GLU A 32 20.18 2.28 -6.27
C GLU A 32 20.10 1.08 -7.23
N VAL A 33 18.92 0.46 -7.31
CA VAL A 33 18.63 -0.71 -8.17
C VAL A 33 17.33 -0.55 -8.95
N VAL A 34 16.91 0.71 -9.19
CA VAL A 34 15.65 1.06 -9.85
C VAL A 34 15.91 2.03 -10.99
N ASN A 35 15.27 1.78 -12.13
CA ASN A 35 15.37 2.59 -13.33
C ASN A 35 14.02 2.62 -14.07
N GLU A 36 13.98 3.26 -15.24
CA GLU A 36 12.77 3.45 -16.04
C GLU A 36 12.05 2.15 -16.41
N TYR A 37 12.79 1.03 -16.52
CA TYR A 37 12.24 -0.26 -16.92
C TYR A 37 11.54 -1.01 -15.78
N ASN A 38 11.90 -0.73 -14.53
CA ASN A 38 11.41 -1.53 -13.39
C ASN A 38 10.73 -0.72 -12.29
N VAL A 39 10.72 0.61 -12.37
CA VAL A 39 10.13 1.47 -11.33
C VAL A 39 8.65 1.21 -11.13
N ILE A 40 7.86 1.12 -12.22
CA ILE A 40 6.40 1.01 -12.12
C ILE A 40 5.98 -0.31 -11.47
N SER A 41 6.52 -1.43 -11.93
CA SER A 41 6.19 -2.76 -11.40
C SER A 41 6.72 -2.95 -9.97
N ARG A 42 7.82 -2.29 -9.61
CA ARG A 42 8.31 -2.28 -8.22
C ARG A 42 7.38 -1.44 -7.33
N VAL A 43 6.99 -0.24 -7.73
CA VAL A 43 6.18 0.63 -6.87
C VAL A 43 4.75 0.09 -6.74
N TRP A 44 4.12 -0.28 -7.85
CA TRP A 44 2.71 -0.67 -7.88
C TRP A 44 2.54 -2.18 -7.99
N PRO A 45 1.69 -2.81 -7.17
CA PRO A 45 0.68 -2.23 -6.28
C PRO A 45 1.15 -2.12 -4.82
N ARG A 46 2.45 -2.35 -4.53
CA ARG A 46 2.98 -2.41 -3.15
C ARG A 46 2.75 -1.09 -2.39
N ALA A 47 2.96 0.05 -3.05
CA ALA A 47 2.72 1.36 -2.47
C ALA A 47 1.23 1.63 -2.15
N SER A 48 0.29 0.97 -2.85
CA SER A 48 -1.15 1.10 -2.58
C SER A 48 -1.52 0.62 -1.16
N ALA A 49 -0.78 -0.34 -0.60
CA ALA A 49 -1.00 -0.78 0.77
C ALA A 49 -0.71 0.34 1.80
N ALA A 50 0.38 1.08 1.61
CA ALA A 50 0.70 2.23 2.45
C ALA A 50 -0.29 3.39 2.22
N ALA A 51 -0.68 3.62 0.96
CA ALA A 51 -1.68 4.62 0.61
C ALA A 51 -3.02 4.38 1.33
N GLU A 52 -3.48 3.12 1.38
CA GLU A 52 -4.72 2.77 2.08
C GLU A 52 -4.62 3.02 3.59
N LYS A 53 -3.47 2.69 4.21
CA LYS A 53 -3.22 2.91 5.64
C LYS A 53 -3.18 4.39 6.03
N LEU A 54 -2.69 5.24 5.14
CA LEU A 54 -2.58 6.69 5.38
C LEU A 54 -3.87 7.45 5.05
N TRP A 55 -4.75 6.86 4.24
CA TRP A 55 -5.99 7.50 3.80
C TRP A 55 -7.25 7.00 4.53
N SER A 56 -7.34 5.69 4.75
CA SER A 56 -8.56 5.07 5.26
C SER A 56 -8.68 5.24 6.77
N ASP A 57 -9.89 5.05 7.28
CA ASP A 57 -10.13 5.02 8.72
C ASP A 57 -9.31 3.90 9.40
N HIS A 58 -8.91 4.15 10.64
CA HIS A 58 -8.09 3.26 11.45
C HIS A 58 -8.75 1.89 11.69
N SER A 59 -10.07 1.84 11.68
CA SER A 59 -10.84 0.59 11.81
C SER A 59 -10.65 -0.36 10.62
N VAL A 60 -10.18 0.15 9.46
CA VAL A 60 -9.95 -0.65 8.26
C VAL A 60 -8.64 -1.42 8.39
N THR A 61 -8.74 -2.63 8.94
CA THR A 61 -7.58 -3.49 9.24
C THR A 61 -7.71 -4.91 8.70
N ASP A 62 -8.88 -5.30 8.19
CA ASP A 62 -9.11 -6.64 7.63
C ASP A 62 -8.22 -6.87 6.41
N LYS A 63 -7.29 -7.80 6.59
CA LYS A 63 -6.30 -8.20 5.59
C LYS A 63 -6.98 -8.91 4.42
N THR A 64 -7.90 -9.82 4.68
CA THR A 64 -8.54 -10.62 3.64
C THR A 64 -9.33 -9.72 2.69
N GLU A 65 -10.08 -8.75 3.23
CA GLU A 65 -10.79 -7.77 2.41
C GLU A 65 -9.83 -6.82 1.69
N ALA A 66 -8.73 -6.40 2.33
CA ALA A 66 -7.71 -5.59 1.67
C ALA A 66 -7.04 -6.32 0.50
N ALA A 67 -6.73 -7.62 0.65
CA ALA A 67 -6.17 -8.45 -0.43
C ALA A 67 -7.11 -8.48 -1.64
N ARG A 68 -8.40 -8.75 -1.40
CA ARG A 68 -9.42 -8.83 -2.46
C ARG A 68 -9.58 -7.49 -3.18
N ARG A 69 -9.65 -6.38 -2.45
CA ARG A 69 -9.75 -5.03 -3.04
C ARG A 69 -8.48 -4.64 -3.80
N LEU A 70 -7.31 -5.07 -3.32
CA LEU A 70 -6.03 -4.79 -3.97
C LEU A 70 -5.87 -5.57 -5.29
N GLU A 71 -6.40 -6.79 -5.40
CA GLU A 71 -6.46 -7.53 -6.66
C GLU A 71 -7.26 -6.77 -7.72
N GLU A 72 -8.49 -6.38 -7.40
CA GLU A 72 -9.33 -5.57 -8.30
C GLU A 72 -8.68 -4.23 -8.64
N HIS A 73 -8.06 -3.57 -7.66
CA HIS A 73 -7.37 -2.31 -7.89
C HIS A 73 -6.17 -2.50 -8.83
N THR A 74 -5.43 -3.60 -8.71
CA THR A 74 -4.30 -3.93 -9.57
C THR A 74 -4.75 -4.17 -11.00
N CYS A 75 -5.83 -4.92 -11.20
CA CYS A 75 -6.42 -5.09 -12.53
C CYS A 75 -6.89 -3.76 -13.13
N ARG A 76 -7.50 -2.89 -12.32
CA ARG A 76 -7.85 -1.53 -12.74
C ARG A 76 -6.63 -0.68 -13.12
N MET A 77 -5.50 -0.80 -12.42
CA MET A 77 -4.24 -0.13 -12.77
C MET A 77 -3.70 -0.62 -14.11
N ASN A 78 -3.67 -1.93 -14.32
CA ASN A 78 -3.23 -2.54 -15.58
C ASN A 78 -4.12 -2.13 -16.76
N ARG A 79 -5.46 -2.12 -16.59
CA ARG A 79 -6.39 -1.62 -17.62
C ARG A 79 -6.19 -0.13 -17.96
N ARG A 80 -5.58 0.65 -17.06
CA ARG A 80 -5.23 2.06 -17.27
C ARG A 80 -3.79 2.26 -17.79
N GLY A 81 -3.09 1.18 -18.14
CA GLY A 81 -1.72 1.24 -18.67
C GLY A 81 -0.62 1.34 -17.61
N ILE A 82 -0.94 1.18 -16.33
CA ILE A 82 0.07 1.14 -15.26
C ILE A 82 0.47 -0.32 -15.07
N GLY A 83 1.68 -0.71 -15.48
CA GLY A 83 2.21 -2.08 -15.39
C GLY A 83 2.50 -2.54 -13.96
N ALA A 84 1.46 -2.72 -13.17
CA ALA A 84 1.54 -3.16 -11.78
C ALA A 84 1.77 -4.68 -11.70
N GLN A 85 2.65 -5.10 -10.79
CA GLN A 85 2.91 -6.52 -10.55
C GLN A 85 1.70 -7.20 -9.86
N PRO A 86 1.57 -8.53 -9.91
CA PRO A 86 0.55 -9.24 -9.14
C PRO A 86 0.65 -8.92 -7.63
N PRO A 87 -0.45 -8.58 -6.93
CA PRO A 87 -0.40 -8.14 -5.54
C PRO A 87 -0.28 -9.30 -4.53
N ASN A 88 -0.92 -10.42 -4.83
CA ASN A 88 -1.05 -11.59 -3.96
C ASN A 88 -0.59 -12.86 -4.69
N ARG A 89 -1.30 -13.99 -4.52
CA ARG A 89 -1.01 -15.27 -5.18
C ARG A 89 -1.38 -15.21 -6.67
N ALA A 90 -1.13 -16.33 -7.36
CA ALA A 90 -1.51 -16.52 -8.75
C ALA A 90 -2.99 -16.15 -8.97
N GLY A 91 -3.23 -15.39 -10.03
CA GLY A 91 -4.54 -14.87 -10.43
C GLY A 91 -4.43 -14.23 -11.81
N TYR A 92 -5.54 -13.73 -12.33
CA TYR A 92 -5.58 -13.07 -13.63
C TYR A 92 -6.54 -11.89 -13.63
N CYS A 93 -6.29 -10.94 -14.51
CA CYS A 93 -7.19 -9.83 -14.79
C CYS A 93 -7.96 -10.14 -16.07
N GLN A 94 -9.28 -9.95 -16.04
CA GLN A 94 -10.13 -9.96 -17.24
C GLN A 94 -10.09 -8.63 -17.98
#